data_AF-A0AAU7DJC9-F1
#
_entry.id   AF-A0AAU7DJC9-F1
#
_cell.length_a   1.000
_cell.length_b   1.000
_cell.length_c   1.000
_cell.angle_alpha   90.00
_cell.angle_beta   90.00
_cell.angle_gamma   90.00
#
_symmetry.space_group_name_H-M   'P 1'
#
loop_
_entity.id
_entity.type
_entity.pdbx_description
1 polymer ?
#
loop_
_entity_poly.entity_id
_entity_poly.type
_entity_poly.pdbx_seq_one_letter_code
_entity_poly.pdbx_strand_id
1 'polypeptide(L)'
;MNLKLTAVPVLALLLGASCLIISKASASSAGPSSPVYGQDHDRDHGNWEAPPGEFNDIQRRGFHDGIEGARKDVGNHRRPDVNNRDEYRHPDVAPEMRKGYRQAFRRGYQQAMSHLMEDRDRH
;
A
#
# COMPACT_ATOMS: atom_id res chain seq x y z
N MET A 1 -27.92 56.31 2.51
CA MET A 1 -27.84 56.96 3.83
C MET A 1 -27.62 55.84 4.85
N ASN A 2 -26.37 55.61 5.29
CA ASN A 2 -25.76 56.09 6.56
C ASN A 2 -26.27 55.28 7.78
N LEU A 3 -25.53 54.74 8.76
CA LEU A 3 -24.10 54.70 9.18
C LEU A 3 -24.08 53.93 10.55
N LYS A 4 -23.23 52.92 10.82
CA LYS A 4 -22.08 52.83 11.80
C LYS A 4 -22.19 51.54 12.68
N LEU A 5 -21.19 50.65 12.77
CA LEU A 5 -20.06 50.55 13.76
C LEU A 5 -20.55 50.71 15.21
N THR A 6 -20.39 49.80 16.20
CA THR A 6 -19.34 48.86 16.71
C THR A 6 -20.04 47.90 17.72
N ALA A 7 -19.58 46.71 18.13
CA ALA A 7 -18.41 46.42 18.96
C ALA A 7 -18.30 44.90 19.27
N VAL A 8 -17.07 44.40 19.40
CA VAL A 8 -16.69 43.07 19.95
C VAL A 8 -16.47 43.23 21.46
N PRO A 9 -16.90 42.28 22.33
CA PRO A 9 -15.95 41.39 23.03
C PRO A 9 -16.50 39.96 23.33
N VAL A 10 -15.73 38.90 23.05
CA VAL A 10 -14.94 38.09 24.02
C VAL A 10 -15.64 36.78 24.43
N LEU A 11 -15.06 35.69 23.90
CA LEU A 11 -14.62 34.48 24.61
C LEU A 11 -15.67 33.51 25.19
N ALA A 12 -15.73 32.32 24.60
CA ALA A 12 -15.73 31.09 25.39
C ALA A 12 -15.08 29.96 24.57
N LEU A 13 -13.97 29.44 25.10
CA LEU A 13 -13.34 28.18 24.73
C LEU A 13 -14.37 27.04 24.75
N LEU A 14 -14.43 26.25 23.69
CA LEU A 14 -14.87 24.87 23.80
C LEU A 14 -13.89 23.96 23.05
N LEU A 15 -13.20 23.17 23.86
CA LEU A 15 -12.45 21.98 23.50
C LEU A 15 -13.34 21.04 22.68
N GLY A 16 -12.83 20.60 21.54
CA GLY A 16 -13.40 19.51 20.77
C GLY A 16 -12.30 18.85 19.97
N ALA A 17 -11.76 17.75 20.51
CA ALA A 17 -10.79 16.91 19.85
C ALA A 17 -11.30 16.52 18.45
N SER A 18 -10.49 16.77 17.42
CA SER A 18 -10.77 16.30 16.07
C SER A 18 -9.48 15.97 15.34
N CYS A 19 -9.38 14.68 15.04
CA CYS A 19 -8.50 14.02 14.08
C CYS A 19 -7.01 14.34 14.17
N LEU A 20 -6.27 13.35 14.70
CA LEU A 20 -4.91 13.05 14.28
C LEU A 20 -4.90 12.90 12.75
N ILE A 21 -4.61 13.99 12.04
CA ILE A 21 -4.13 13.95 10.67
C ILE A 21 -2.73 13.36 10.77
N ILE A 22 -2.59 12.06 10.51
CA ILE A 22 -1.29 11.45 10.31
C ILE A 22 -0.80 11.96 8.96
N SER A 23 -0.09 13.09 9.00
CA SER A 23 0.81 13.52 7.95
C SER A 23 1.79 12.38 7.73
N LYS A 24 1.66 11.65 6.62
CA LYS A 24 2.71 10.74 6.14
C LYS A 24 3.84 11.62 5.59
N ALA A 25 4.57 12.25 6.51
CA ALA A 25 5.79 12.95 6.20
C ALA A 25 6.80 11.92 5.70
N SER A 26 7.37 12.19 4.53
CA SER A 26 8.53 11.51 3.99
C SER A 26 9.66 11.58 5.03
N ALA A 27 9.88 10.48 5.75
CA ALA A 27 11.06 10.31 6.57
C ALA A 27 12.10 9.54 5.76
N SER A 28 12.99 10.30 5.15
CA SER A 28 14.31 9.83 4.74
C SER A 28 15.03 9.32 5.98
N SER A 29 15.13 8.01 6.17
CA SER A 29 16.01 7.42 7.20
C SER A 29 17.32 6.99 6.55
N ALA A 30 18.22 7.96 6.36
CA ALA A 30 19.65 7.67 6.33
C ALA A 30 20.10 7.51 7.78
N GLY A 31 20.39 6.27 8.19
CA GLY A 31 20.92 5.93 9.51
C GLY A 31 22.07 4.91 9.37
N PRO A 32 23.13 5.01 10.17
CA PRO A 32 24.41 4.35 9.91
C PRO A 32 24.39 2.86 10.24
N SER A 33 25.07 2.10 9.39
CA SER A 33 25.36 0.67 9.48
C SER A 33 26.18 0.30 10.73
N SER A 34 25.77 -0.75 11.45
CA SER A 34 26.62 -1.54 12.35
C SER A 34 26.13 -2.99 12.44
N PRO A 35 27.02 -4.00 12.37
CA PRO A 35 26.65 -5.40 12.20
C PRO A 35 26.47 -6.11 13.55
N VAL A 36 25.26 -6.64 13.79
CA VAL A 36 24.99 -7.58 14.89
C VAL A 36 24.58 -8.91 14.26
N TYR A 37 25.50 -9.88 14.29
CA TYR A 37 25.22 -11.29 14.03
C TYR A 37 24.35 -11.83 15.18
N GLY A 38 23.10 -12.20 14.89
CA GLY A 38 22.21 -12.80 15.90
C GLY A 38 20.71 -12.57 15.67
N GLN A 39 20.18 -12.99 14.52
CA GLN A 39 18.76 -13.38 14.31
C GLN A 39 18.58 -13.74 12.83
N ASP A 40 18.82 -15.00 12.49
CA ASP A 40 18.86 -15.51 11.10
C ASP A 40 17.68 -16.42 10.75
N HIS A 41 16.60 -16.47 11.56
CA HIS A 41 15.45 -17.34 11.25
C HIS A 41 14.07 -16.67 11.32
N ASP A 42 13.92 -15.49 11.95
CA ASP A 42 12.63 -14.79 12.06
C ASP A 42 12.48 -13.58 11.13
N ARG A 43 13.52 -13.23 10.36
CA ARG A 43 13.52 -12.08 9.42
C ARG A 43 13.09 -12.42 8.00
N ASP A 44 13.06 -13.70 7.62
CA ASP A 44 12.67 -14.13 6.28
C ASP A 44 11.15 -14.02 6.02
N HIS A 45 10.34 -13.86 7.07
CA HIS A 45 8.89 -13.69 6.96
C HIS A 45 8.44 -12.25 6.60
N GLY A 46 9.38 -11.28 6.52
CA GLY A 46 9.05 -9.91 6.93
C GLY A 46 8.67 -8.87 5.87
N ASN A 47 8.82 -9.08 4.56
CA ASN A 47 8.36 -8.08 3.59
C ASN A 47 8.22 -8.58 2.14
N TRP A 48 7.62 -9.75 1.91
CA TRP A 48 7.32 -10.21 0.55
C TRP A 48 6.35 -9.26 -0.18
N GLU A 49 5.70 -8.36 0.57
CA GLU A 49 4.82 -7.31 0.06
C GLU A 49 5.56 -6.10 -0.52
N ALA A 50 6.88 -5.96 -0.28
CA ALA A 50 7.64 -4.86 -0.84
C ALA A 50 7.92 -5.06 -2.33
N PRO A 51 7.61 -4.07 -3.19
CA PRO A 51 7.99 -4.11 -4.58
C PRO A 51 9.52 -4.01 -4.72
N PRO A 52 10.12 -4.69 -5.73
CA PRO A 52 11.54 -4.60 -6.02
C PRO A 52 12.06 -3.16 -6.14
N GLY A 53 13.32 -2.95 -5.76
CA GLY A 53 13.96 -1.63 -5.74
C GLY A 53 14.03 -0.96 -7.11
N GLU A 54 14.12 -1.75 -8.18
CA GLU A 54 14.18 -1.27 -9.56
C GLU A 54 12.82 -0.86 -10.15
N PHE A 55 11.71 -1.09 -9.45
CA PHE A 55 10.38 -0.77 -9.98
C PHE A 55 10.16 0.74 -9.98
N ASN A 56 9.65 1.25 -11.11
CA ASN A 56 9.10 2.60 -11.17
C ASN A 56 7.72 2.67 -10.47
N ASP A 57 7.17 3.88 -10.33
CA ASP A 57 5.93 4.09 -9.57
C ASP A 57 4.74 3.28 -10.07
N ILE A 58 4.58 3.14 -11.39
CA ILE A 58 3.52 2.34 -11.99
C ILE A 58 3.71 0.86 -11.71
N GLN A 59 4.95 0.37 -11.78
CA GLN A 59 5.27 -1.01 -11.45
C GLN A 59 5.07 -1.28 -9.96
N ARG A 60 5.45 -0.36 -9.08
CA ARG A 60 5.19 -0.48 -7.63
C ARG A 60 3.69 -0.55 -7.34
N ARG A 61 2.89 0.31 -7.99
CA ARG A 61 1.43 0.26 -7.90
C ARG A 61 0.90 -1.09 -8.40
N GLY A 62 1.31 -1.52 -9.59
CA GLY A 62 0.91 -2.80 -10.17
C GLY A 62 1.22 -3.96 -9.23
N PHE A 63 2.44 -4.02 -8.68
CA PHE A 63 2.85 -5.05 -7.73
C PHE A 63 1.95 -5.12 -6.49
N HIS A 64 1.71 -3.97 -5.87
CA HIS A 64 0.82 -3.87 -4.71
C HIS A 64 -0.61 -4.32 -5.06
N ASP A 65 -1.16 -3.86 -6.18
CA ASP A 65 -2.50 -4.25 -6.63
C ASP A 65 -2.59 -5.76 -6.94
N GLY A 66 -1.49 -6.36 -7.39
CA GLY A 66 -1.37 -7.80 -7.59
C GLY A 66 -1.48 -8.59 -6.27
N ILE A 67 -0.80 -8.12 -5.22
CA ILE A 67 -0.87 -8.71 -3.87
C ILE A 67 -2.29 -8.65 -3.33
N GLU A 68 -2.91 -7.48 -3.40
CA GLU A 68 -4.29 -7.28 -2.97
C GLU A 68 -5.27 -8.13 -3.80
N GLY A 69 -5.02 -8.25 -5.11
CA GLY A 69 -5.77 -9.11 -6.00
C GLY A 69 -5.75 -10.57 -5.53
N ALA A 70 -4.57 -11.08 -5.19
CA ALA A 70 -4.40 -12.44 -4.68
C ALA A 70 -5.12 -12.66 -3.34
N ARG A 71 -4.95 -11.74 -2.37
CA ARG A 71 -5.64 -11.80 -1.08
C ARG A 71 -7.15 -11.91 -1.23
N LYS A 72 -7.73 -11.08 -2.10
CA LYS A 72 -9.15 -11.15 -2.42
C LYS A 72 -9.56 -12.47 -3.08
N ASP A 73 -8.68 -13.13 -3.85
CA ASP A 73 -9.03 -14.38 -4.54
C ASP A 73 -9.04 -15.55 -3.56
N VAL A 74 -8.06 -15.60 -2.66
CA VAL A 74 -8.02 -16.57 -1.57
C VAL A 74 -9.21 -16.37 -0.64
N GLY A 75 -9.49 -15.13 -0.20
CA GLY A 75 -10.61 -14.84 0.70
C GLY A 75 -11.99 -15.16 0.10
N ASN A 76 -12.13 -15.07 -1.23
CA ASN A 76 -13.37 -15.42 -1.94
C ASN A 76 -13.43 -16.89 -2.36
N HIS A 77 -12.48 -17.74 -1.95
CA HIS A 77 -12.35 -19.14 -2.36
C HIS A 77 -12.36 -19.34 -3.88
N ARG A 78 -11.86 -18.36 -4.64
CA ARG A 78 -11.79 -18.44 -6.09
C ARG A 78 -10.55 -19.22 -6.52
N ARG A 79 -10.61 -19.80 -7.72
CA ARG A 79 -9.41 -20.35 -8.36
C ARG A 79 -8.39 -19.20 -8.55
N PRO A 80 -7.13 -19.39 -8.17
CA PRO A 80 -6.08 -18.40 -8.38
C PRO A 80 -5.91 -18.10 -9.88
N ASP A 81 -6.37 -16.93 -10.32
CA ASP A 81 -6.16 -16.44 -11.67
C ASP A 81 -6.14 -14.90 -11.68
N VAL A 82 -5.04 -14.34 -12.15
CA VAL A 82 -4.85 -12.89 -12.31
C VAL A 82 -5.92 -12.26 -13.20
N ASN A 83 -6.49 -13.01 -14.14
CA ASN A 83 -7.54 -12.54 -15.04
C ASN A 83 -8.90 -12.37 -14.35
N ASN A 84 -9.06 -12.87 -13.12
CA ASN A 84 -10.26 -12.63 -12.31
C ASN A 84 -10.37 -11.18 -11.81
N ARG A 85 -9.40 -10.32 -12.16
CA ARG A 85 -9.30 -8.94 -11.69
C ARG A 85 -9.49 -7.96 -12.82
N ASP A 86 -10.46 -7.07 -12.64
CA ASP A 86 -10.70 -5.99 -13.58
C ASP A 86 -9.54 -5.02 -13.60
N GLU A 87 -8.85 -4.84 -12.48
CA GLU A 87 -7.65 -4.00 -12.37
C GLU A 87 -6.51 -4.55 -13.23
N TYR A 88 -6.42 -5.88 -13.40
CA TYR A 88 -5.45 -6.50 -14.30
C TYR A 88 -5.88 -6.41 -15.78
N ARG A 89 -7.16 -6.70 -16.06
CA ARG A 89 -7.71 -6.72 -17.42
C ARG A 89 -7.83 -5.32 -18.02
N HIS A 90 -8.27 -4.36 -17.23
CA HIS A 90 -8.55 -2.99 -17.62
C HIS A 90 -7.93 -2.01 -16.59
N PRO A 91 -6.59 -1.96 -16.51
CA PRO A 91 -5.93 -1.06 -15.57
C PRO A 91 -6.21 0.40 -15.93
N ASP A 92 -6.57 1.19 -14.93
CA ASP A 92 -6.76 2.64 -15.02
C ASP A 92 -5.40 3.37 -15.04
N VAL A 93 -4.61 3.05 -16.06
CA VAL A 93 -3.31 3.66 -16.35
C VAL A 93 -3.22 3.96 -17.85
N ALA A 94 -2.36 4.92 -18.19
CA ALA A 94 -2.10 5.28 -19.58
C ALA A 94 -1.72 4.04 -20.42
N PRO A 95 -2.19 3.91 -21.68
CA PRO A 95 -1.98 2.72 -22.52
C PRO A 95 -0.54 2.20 -22.57
N GLU A 96 0.43 3.11 -22.66
CA GLU A 96 1.87 2.87 -22.68
C GLU A 96 2.41 2.28 -21.36
N MET A 97 1.77 2.61 -20.23
CA MET A 97 2.14 2.15 -18.89
C MET A 97 1.54 0.78 -18.56
N ARG A 98 0.48 0.36 -19.27
CA ARG A 98 -0.26 -0.89 -18.99
C ARG A 98 0.63 -2.13 -18.98
N LYS A 99 1.59 -2.20 -19.91
CA LYS A 99 2.51 -3.35 -20.00
C LYS A 99 3.39 -3.47 -18.76
N GLY A 100 3.91 -2.35 -18.26
CA GLY A 100 4.73 -2.32 -17.04
C GLY A 100 3.88 -2.65 -15.80
N TYR A 101 2.71 -2.02 -15.70
CA TYR A 101 1.74 -2.28 -14.64
C TYR A 101 1.35 -3.76 -14.54
N ARG A 102 0.87 -4.36 -15.65
CA ARG A 102 0.43 -5.77 -15.67
C ARG A 102 1.55 -6.75 -15.35
N GLN A 103 2.78 -6.49 -15.79
CA GLN A 103 3.92 -7.34 -15.45
C GLN A 103 4.21 -7.32 -13.95
N ALA A 104 4.21 -6.13 -13.35
CA ALA A 104 4.43 -6.00 -11.92
C ALA A 104 3.27 -6.60 -11.11
N PHE A 105 2.02 -6.39 -11.56
CA PHE A 105 0.82 -7.00 -10.99
C PHE A 105 0.92 -8.52 -10.95
N ARG A 106 1.31 -9.14 -12.07
CA ARG A 106 1.47 -10.59 -12.12
C ARG A 106 2.51 -11.08 -11.11
N ARG A 107 3.63 -10.36 -10.94
CA ARG A 107 4.67 -10.72 -9.96
C ARG A 107 4.15 -10.61 -8.52
N GLY A 108 3.49 -9.51 -8.16
CA GLY A 108 2.92 -9.33 -6.83
C GLY A 108 1.85 -10.38 -6.51
N TYR A 109 0.99 -10.68 -7.49
CA TYR A 109 -0.03 -11.73 -7.37
C TYR A 109 0.59 -13.12 -7.14
N GLN A 110 1.63 -13.47 -7.90
CA GLN A 110 2.32 -14.75 -7.76
C GLN A 110 3.03 -14.85 -6.41
N GLN A 111 3.72 -13.80 -5.98
CA GLN A 111 4.39 -13.74 -4.68
C GLN A 111 3.38 -13.97 -3.55
N ALA A 112 2.28 -13.23 -3.57
CA ALA A 112 1.21 -13.38 -2.58
C ALA A 112 0.62 -14.79 -2.58
N MET A 113 0.35 -15.36 -3.74
CA MET A 113 -0.21 -16.71 -3.85
C MET A 113 0.73 -17.77 -3.26
N SER A 114 2.03 -17.69 -3.50
CA SER A 114 2.99 -18.63 -2.90
C SER A 114 2.90 -18.61 -1.37
N HIS A 115 2.91 -17.44 -0.75
CA HIS A 115 2.83 -17.32 0.72
C HIS A 115 1.46 -17.71 1.26
N LEU A 116 0.37 -17.21 0.66
CA LEU A 116 -0.99 -17.47 1.14
C LEU A 116 -1.39 -18.95 1.01
N MET A 117 -0.90 -19.66 -0.02
CA MET A 117 -1.12 -21.10 -0.15
C MET A 117 -0.28 -21.87 0.84
N GLU A 118 0.99 -21.51 1.02
CA GLU A 118 1.86 -22.15 2.00
C GLU A 118 1.29 -22.00 3.41
N ASP A 119 0.81 -20.81 3.79
CA ASP A 119 0.16 -20.59 5.09
C ASP A 119 -1.13 -21.42 5.22
N ARG A 120 -1.93 -21.53 4.15
CA ARG A 120 -3.17 -22.35 4.17
C ARG A 120 -2.88 -23.83 4.34
N ASP A 121 -1.87 -24.36 3.67
CA ASP A 121 -1.56 -25.79 3.69
C ASP A 121 -0.93 -26.22 5.04
N ARG A 122 -0.46 -25.27 5.85
CA ARG A 122 0.03 -25.50 7.22
C ARG A 122 -1.08 -25.57 8.29
N HIS A 123 -2.34 -25.28 7.96
CA HIS A 123 -3.48 -25.22 8.89
C HIS A 123 -4.52 -26.31 8.59
#